data_AF-A0A5S4H243-F1
#
_entry.id   AF-A0A5S4H243-F1
#
_cell.length_a   1.000
_cell.length_b   1.000
_cell.length_c   1.000
_cell.angle_alpha   90.00
_cell.angle_beta   90.00
_cell.angle_gamma   90.00
#
_symmetry.space_group_name_H-M   'P 1'
#
loop_
_entity.id
_entity.type
_entity.pdbx_description
1 polymer ?
#
loop_
_entity_poly.entity_id
_entity_poly.type
_entity_poly.pdbx_seq_one_letter_code
_entity_poly.pdbx_strand_id
1 'polypeptide(L)'
;MTRFGSGFTCWIEQRLLREDRDDLTEAIGFLARTEGLSLDVAEHVATMTGTTASDVIAAYKADNSKWAGTQATLDRPDLAALDDHRDTIATCHYQG
;
A
#
# COMPACT_ATOMS: atom_id res chain seq x y z
N MET A 1 15.04 -2.71 -9.24
CA MET A 1 13.82 -1.92 -8.97
C MET A 1 13.35 -2.27 -7.58
N THR A 2 13.28 -1.31 -6.67
CA THR A 2 12.79 -1.50 -5.30
C THR A 2 11.27 -1.65 -5.39
N ARG A 3 10.75 -2.89 -5.28
CA ARG A 3 9.31 -3.15 -5.21
C ARG A 3 8.74 -2.44 -3.98
N PHE A 4 7.81 -1.53 -4.17
CA PHE A 4 7.06 -0.91 -3.08
C PHE A 4 6.00 -1.91 -2.62
N GLY A 5 6.42 -2.93 -1.86
CA GLY A 5 5.51 -3.91 -1.28
C GLY A 5 4.71 -3.27 -0.16
N SER A 6 3.41 -3.04 -0.37
CA SER A 6 2.49 -2.72 0.73
C SER A 6 2.46 -3.88 1.73
N GLY A 7 2.06 -3.62 2.99
CA GLY A 7 1.92 -4.71 3.97
C GLY A 7 0.90 -5.77 3.52
N PHE A 8 -0.09 -5.36 2.74
CA PHE A 8 -1.03 -6.28 2.09
C PHE A 8 -0.37 -7.12 0.97
N THR A 9 0.44 -6.50 0.09
CA THR A 9 1.23 -7.22 -0.93
C THR A 9 2.13 -8.27 -0.28
N CYS A 10 2.85 -7.88 0.78
CA CYS A 10 3.74 -8.78 1.50
C CYS A 10 2.98 -9.91 2.22
N TRP A 11 1.77 -9.63 2.72
CA TRP A 11 0.91 -10.64 3.34
C TRP A 11 0.47 -11.70 2.33
N ILE A 12 0.14 -11.30 1.09
CA ILE A 12 -0.19 -12.22 -0.01
C ILE A 12 1.03 -13.07 -0.35
N GLU A 13 2.19 -12.45 -0.60
CA GLU A 13 3.43 -13.14 -0.97
C GLU A 13 3.86 -14.22 0.03
N GLN A 14 3.65 -13.99 1.33
CA GLN A 14 3.99 -14.96 2.38
C GLN A 14 3.08 -16.19 2.40
N ARG A 15 1.88 -16.09 1.82
CA ARG A 15 0.84 -17.13 1.88
C ARG A 15 0.56 -17.77 0.53
N LEU A 16 1.24 -17.34 -0.54
CA LEU A 16 1.09 -17.93 -1.86
C LEU A 16 1.34 -19.44 -1.79
N LEU A 17 0.38 -20.23 -2.29
CA LEU A 17 0.49 -21.69 -2.36
C LEU A 17 1.46 -22.17 -3.45
N ARG A 18 1.93 -21.26 -4.31
CA ARG A 18 2.92 -21.50 -5.37
C ARG A 18 4.00 -20.42 -5.32
N GLU A 19 5.22 -20.76 -5.66
CA GLU A 19 6.37 -19.84 -5.64
C GLU A 19 6.34 -18.74 -6.72
N ASP A 20 5.31 -18.70 -7.57
CA ASP A 20 5.16 -17.65 -8.58
C ASP A 20 4.74 -16.32 -7.93
N ARG A 21 5.75 -15.54 -7.54
CA ARG A 21 5.61 -14.15 -7.08
C ARG A 21 5.47 -13.24 -8.29
N ASP A 22 4.37 -13.42 -9.01
CA ASP A 22 4.05 -12.69 -10.24
C ASP A 22 3.71 -11.22 -9.99
N ASP A 23 3.85 -10.43 -11.07
CA ASP A 23 3.38 -9.05 -11.20
C ASP A 23 1.89 -8.89 -10.83
N LEU A 24 1.12 -9.98 -10.87
CA LEU A 24 -0.27 -10.04 -10.40
C LEU A 24 -0.40 -9.70 -8.90
N THR A 25 0.52 -10.14 -8.05
CA THR A 25 0.46 -9.84 -6.60
C THR A 25 0.73 -8.37 -6.33
N GLU A 26 1.65 -7.78 -7.09
CA GLU A 26 1.95 -6.34 -7.04
C GLU A 26 0.77 -5.51 -7.56
N ALA A 27 0.16 -5.93 -8.67
CA ALA A 27 -1.05 -5.30 -9.23
C ALA A 27 -2.24 -5.36 -8.27
N ILE A 28 -2.48 -6.51 -7.63
CA ILE A 28 -3.54 -6.66 -6.61
C ILE A 28 -3.28 -5.72 -5.43
N GLY A 29 -2.05 -5.68 -4.91
CA GLY A 29 -1.69 -4.79 -3.81
C GLY A 29 -1.85 -3.31 -4.16
N PHE A 30 -1.50 -2.92 -5.38
CA PHE A 30 -1.67 -1.56 -5.89
C PHE A 30 -3.15 -1.19 -6.02
N LEU A 31 -3.95 -2.00 -6.73
CA LEU A 31 -5.38 -1.75 -6.94
C LEU A 31 -6.17 -1.72 -5.64
N ALA A 32 -5.88 -2.65 -4.72
CA ALA A 32 -6.52 -2.66 -3.40
C ALA A 32 -6.28 -1.35 -2.63
N ARG A 33 -5.12 -0.71 -2.84
CA ARG A 33 -4.74 0.54 -2.18
C ARG A 33 -5.35 1.77 -2.86
N THR A 34 -5.46 1.78 -4.19
CA THR A 34 -5.96 2.95 -4.94
C THR A 34 -7.47 2.95 -5.11
N GLU A 35 -8.08 1.78 -5.32
CA GLU A 35 -9.51 1.65 -5.65
C GLU A 35 -10.31 0.88 -4.59
N GLY A 36 -9.62 0.24 -3.65
CA GLY A 36 -10.25 -0.60 -2.64
C GLY A 36 -10.24 -2.07 -3.03
N LEU A 37 -10.49 -2.94 -2.04
CA LEU A 37 -10.56 -4.38 -2.26
C LEU A 37 -12.00 -4.80 -2.59
N SER A 38 -12.24 -5.26 -3.82
CA SER A 38 -13.52 -5.87 -4.21
C SER A 38 -13.64 -7.30 -3.68
N LEU A 39 -14.87 -7.79 -3.55
CA LEU A 39 -15.13 -9.15 -3.07
C LEU A 39 -14.54 -10.21 -4.01
N ASP A 40 -14.69 -10.03 -5.32
CA ASP A 40 -14.15 -10.96 -6.32
C ASP A 40 -12.62 -11.08 -6.22
N VAL A 41 -11.92 -9.96 -5.99
CA VAL A 41 -10.47 -9.96 -5.79
C VAL A 41 -10.11 -10.61 -4.45
N ALA A 42 -10.90 -10.39 -3.40
CA ALA A 42 -10.68 -11.04 -2.11
C ALA A 42 -10.84 -12.57 -2.22
N GLU A 43 -11.83 -13.06 -2.95
CA GLU A 43 -12.03 -14.49 -3.22
C GLU A 43 -10.92 -15.10 -4.08
N HIS A 44 -10.45 -14.34 -5.08
CA HIS A 44 -9.31 -14.75 -5.90
C HIS A 44 -8.03 -14.90 -5.07
N VAL A 45 -7.70 -13.89 -4.26
CA VAL A 45 -6.55 -13.94 -3.36
C VAL A 45 -6.70 -15.08 -2.36
N ALA A 46 -7.89 -15.28 -1.78
CA ALA A 46 -8.17 -16.37 -0.85
C ALA A 46 -7.86 -17.74 -1.47
N THR A 47 -8.25 -17.93 -2.73
CA THR A 47 -7.94 -19.14 -3.50
C THR A 47 -6.44 -19.31 -3.73
N MET A 48 -5.73 -18.24 -4.13
CA MET A 48 -4.28 -18.27 -4.37
C MET A 48 -3.46 -18.58 -3.10
N THR A 49 -3.97 -18.17 -1.95
CA THR A 49 -3.28 -18.23 -0.66
C THR A 49 -3.79 -19.32 0.28
N GLY A 50 -4.81 -20.08 -0.15
CA GLY A 50 -5.39 -21.17 0.65
C GLY A 50 -6.09 -20.71 1.93
N THR A 51 -6.64 -19.50 1.93
CA THR A 51 -7.32 -18.88 3.08
C THR A 51 -8.75 -18.48 2.68
N THR A 52 -9.46 -17.71 3.51
CA THR A 52 -10.84 -17.28 3.28
C THR A 52 -10.88 -15.82 2.84
N ALA A 53 -11.90 -15.43 2.07
CA ALA A 53 -12.08 -14.03 1.69
C ALA A 53 -12.17 -13.10 2.92
N SER A 54 -12.75 -13.58 4.02
CA SER A 54 -12.80 -12.85 5.30
C SER A 54 -11.43 -12.53 5.86
N ASP A 55 -10.49 -13.49 5.82
CA ASP A 55 -9.11 -13.28 6.29
C ASP A 55 -8.36 -12.28 5.40
N VAL A 56 -8.58 -12.36 4.08
CA VAL A 56 -8.01 -11.40 3.12
C VAL A 56 -8.51 -9.99 3.40
N ILE A 57 -9.82 -9.82 3.60
CA ILE A 57 -10.44 -8.53 3.93
C ILE A 57 -9.91 -8.00 5.27
N ALA A 58 -9.72 -8.87 6.26
CA ALA A 58 -9.16 -8.48 7.55
C ALA A 58 -7.70 -8.00 7.41
N ALA A 59 -6.88 -8.72 6.64
CA ALA A 59 -5.50 -8.34 6.35
C ALA A 59 -5.42 -7.00 5.60
N TYR A 60 -6.28 -6.81 4.59
CA TYR A 60 -6.41 -5.56 3.86
C TYR A 60 -6.78 -4.37 4.77
N LYS A 61 -7.79 -4.54 5.63
CA LYS A 61 -8.22 -3.49 6.58
C LYS A 61 -7.13 -3.14 7.60
N ALA A 62 -6.38 -4.14 8.06
CA ALA A 62 -5.27 -3.93 8.98
C ALA A 62 -4.15 -3.09 8.33
N ASP A 63 -3.80 -3.37 7.07
CA ASP A 63 -2.82 -2.57 6.32
C ASP A 63 -3.31 -1.15 6.05
N ASN A 64 -4.57 -0.99 5.61
CA ASN A 64 -5.15 0.32 5.33
C ASN A 64 -5.23 1.19 6.59
N SER A 65 -5.53 0.60 7.76
CA SER A 65 -5.54 1.34 9.04
C SER A 65 -4.14 1.83 9.41
N LYS A 66 -3.10 1.01 9.17
CA LYS A 66 -1.70 1.38 9.40
C LYS A 66 -1.23 2.46 8.42
N TRP A 67 -1.67 2.38 7.17
CA TRP A 67 -1.38 3.40 6.18
C TRP A 67 -2.10 4.72 6.48
N ALA A 68 -3.38 4.67 6.84
CA ALA A 68 -4.14 5.86 7.26
C ALA A 68 -3.47 6.56 8.46
N GLY A 69 -2.95 5.78 9.42
CA GLY A 69 -2.16 6.34 10.53
C GLY A 69 -0.83 6.97 10.10
N THR A 70 -0.18 6.41 9.07
CA THR A 70 1.07 6.96 8.51
C THR A 70 0.81 8.23 7.71
N GLN A 71 -0.23 8.25 6.88
CA GLN A 71 -0.69 9.45 6.15
C GLN A 71 -1.08 10.55 7.13
N ALA A 72 -1.91 10.25 8.13
CA ALA A 72 -2.29 11.23 9.15
C ALA A 72 -1.09 11.78 9.95
N THR A 73 0.01 11.03 10.04
CA THR A 73 1.26 11.50 10.66
C THR A 73 2.02 12.45 9.73
N LEU A 74 2.04 12.17 8.43
CA LEU A 74 2.72 13.00 7.42
C LEU A 74 1.91 14.27 7.07
N ASP A 75 0.59 14.17 7.06
CA ASP A 75 -0.36 15.28 6.89
C ASP A 75 -0.42 16.19 8.12
N ARG A 76 0.39 15.94 9.16
CA ARG A 76 0.48 16.86 10.29
C ARG A 76 0.94 18.23 9.78
N PRO A 77 0.25 19.31 10.15
CA PRO A 77 0.52 20.66 9.64
C PRO A 77 1.96 21.11 9.92
N ASP A 78 2.55 20.60 10.99
CA ASP A 78 3.93 20.79 11.41
C ASP A 78 4.97 20.16 10.44
N LEU A 79 4.64 19.06 9.78
CA LEU A 79 5.48 18.47 8.72
C LEU A 79 5.18 19.06 7.34
N ALA A 80 3.91 19.36 7.04
CA ALA A 80 3.52 20.07 5.83
C ALA A 80 4.19 21.45 5.73
N ALA A 81 4.29 22.18 6.85
CA ALA A 81 4.98 23.47 6.91
C ALA A 81 6.49 23.36 6.67
N LEU A 82 7.12 22.24 7.03
CA LEU A 82 8.54 21.98 6.76
C LEU A 82 8.78 21.61 5.28
N ASP A 83 7.85 20.90 4.65
CA ASP A 83 7.91 20.59 3.21
C ASP A 83 7.70 21.85 2.37
N ASP A 84 6.70 22.68 2.70
CA ASP A 84 6.46 24.00 2.08
C ASP A 84 7.69 24.92 2.22
N HIS A 85 8.33 24.93 3.39
CA HIS A 85 9.55 25.70 3.60
C HIS A 85 10.72 25.17 2.76
N ARG A 86 10.85 23.85 2.62
CA ARG A 86 11.88 23.22 1.79
C ARG A 86 11.68 23.53 0.30
N ASP A 87 10.45 23.46 -0.19
CA ASP A 87 10.11 23.78 -1.57
C ASP A 87 10.36 25.27 -1.88
N THR A 88 10.02 26.15 -0.93
CA THR A 88 10.32 27.59 -1.04
C THR A 88 11.83 27.83 -1.19
N ILE A 89 12.68 27.19 -0.38
CA ILE A 89 14.15 27.32 -0.48
C ILE A 89 14.67 26.75 -1.81
N ALA A 90 14.12 25.62 -2.27
CA ALA A 90 14.52 24.99 -3.53
C ALA A 90 14.19 25.86 -4.75
N THR A 91 13.03 26.54 -4.75
CA THR A 91 12.67 27.50 -5.82
C THR A 91 13.53 28.76 -5.82
N CYS A 92 13.94 29.25 -4.65
CA CYS A 92 14.84 30.40 -4.54
C CYS A 92 16.25 30.11 -5.10
N HIS A 93 16.72 28.87 -4.99
CA HIS A 93 18.03 28.46 -5.51
C HIS A 93 18.08 28.24 -7.03
N TYR A 94 16.93 28.16 -7.71
CA TYR A 94 16.82 27.96 -9.16
C TYR A 94 16.68 29.27 -9.96
N GLN A 95 16.53 30.41 -9.27
CA GLN A 95 16.37 31.74 -9.87
C GLN A 95 17.59 32.66 -9.68
N GLY A 96 18.73 32.12 -9.23
CA GLY A 96 20.00 32.84 -9.05
C GLY A 96 21.01 32.58 -10.15
#